data_AF-A0A3A0ASK8-F1
#
_entry.id   AF-A0A3A0ASK8-F1
#
_cell.length_a   1.000
_cell.length_b   1.000
_cell.length_c   1.000
_cell.angle_alpha   90.00
_cell.angle_beta   90.00
_cell.angle_gamma   90.00
#
_symmetry.space_group_name_H-M   'P 1'
#
loop_
_entity.id
_entity.type
_entity.pdbx_description
1 polymer ?
#
loop_
_entity_poly.entity_id
_entity_poly.type
_entity_poly.pdbx_seq_one_letter_code
_entity_poly.pdbx_strand_id
1 'polypeptide(L)'
;MIRWFQRLVSFLLGTTLMAGLAGCTITVPALPVGPTNTPPPTAGSADSFAGQLMLALVERDYTSLQQMMGDPFAIGYWQSEGVSYPPGIAIADLRSNYLPPGAAPTFDMTTNLTVLLDGSDPLSLWGPEVNAVRAIYVTGLGPERSDEAILIIALDQNDQPYWHSMLVAAGGFVRTEPPTAVPTATPTIPMPNTGVYPTEVRLIRVLQNVNVRSGPGTQFDRIGRYVAGHVVDVFGTNGNVTWWNVRCPNGSVGNCWVTAERDTTQPTTQASPTPTYTPTPLPPPSSPTRIQFPPGGTSATVSGGVQFPNRVQYVLRALAGQEMTVEIFSPGGQANFAIQGVNDGQPYKRLENEARIFTFRLPATQDYLITIATPGGATNYDLRVTVVTPGPPPPVEPTRIRFPPGGTSATVEGLVRPPQQVQYVLRALAGQEMTVQISSPGNLANFAITGASDGQPYKRLVNEERYYSFRLPITQDYLITVASVAGVVDFILTVTVVTPGPPPPGEPIRIQFEPGATSASVSGNLVSDGRQEYLVRALASQEMTVELYADTENTLLAIRGADGTVYKRGEVGGPFFNFTLPATQDYILTVIAAGGDTSYTMVVTIY
;
A
#
# COMPACT_ATOMS: atom_id res chain seq x y z
N MET A 1 -11.68 5.33 -41.57
CA MET A 1 -12.68 5.46 -42.65
C MET A 1 -13.61 6.63 -42.33
N ILE A 2 -13.38 7.76 -43.01
CA ILE A 2 -14.26 8.90 -43.40
C ILE A 2 -15.68 8.90 -42.77
N ARG A 3 -16.15 9.98 -42.13
CA ARG A 3 -16.93 11.06 -42.79
C ARG A 3 -16.98 12.39 -42.00
N TRP A 4 -16.77 13.45 -42.77
CA TRP A 4 -17.01 14.88 -42.51
C TRP A 4 -18.50 15.23 -42.49
N PHE A 5 -18.88 16.35 -41.85
CA PHE A 5 -19.64 17.45 -42.50
C PHE A 5 -19.54 18.77 -41.70
N GLN A 6 -19.22 19.85 -42.42
CA GLN A 6 -19.28 21.26 -42.00
C GLN A 6 -20.56 21.93 -42.54
N ARG A 7 -20.94 23.07 -41.92
CA ARG A 7 -21.42 24.36 -42.47
C ARG A 7 -22.72 24.85 -41.80
N LEU A 8 -23.04 26.15 -41.63
CA LEU A 8 -22.40 27.49 -41.72
C LEU A 8 -23.59 28.47 -41.62
N VAL A 9 -23.58 29.53 -40.79
CA VAL A 9 -24.31 30.78 -41.09
C VAL A 9 -23.57 31.97 -40.47
N SER A 10 -23.35 33.01 -41.27
CA SER A 10 -22.81 34.34 -40.94
C SER A 10 -23.80 35.42 -41.37
N PHE A 11 -23.88 36.56 -40.69
CA PHE A 11 -24.24 37.92 -41.20
C PHE A 11 -24.08 38.91 -40.01
N LEU A 12 -23.11 39.82 -39.91
CA LEU A 12 -22.73 41.09 -40.58
C LEU A 12 -23.25 42.39 -39.89
N LEU A 13 -22.28 43.25 -39.48
CA LEU A 13 -22.20 44.72 -39.24
C LEU A 13 -23.47 45.56 -38.88
N GLY A 14 -23.45 46.60 -38.05
CA GLY A 14 -22.42 47.47 -37.47
C GLY A 14 -22.87 48.93 -37.53
N THR A 15 -22.73 49.74 -36.47
CA THR A 15 -22.71 51.22 -36.55
C THR A 15 -22.05 51.85 -35.32
N THR A 16 -21.21 52.84 -35.60
CA THR A 16 -20.32 53.63 -34.73
C THR A 16 -21.03 54.85 -34.13
N LEU A 17 -20.69 55.25 -32.90
CA LEU A 17 -20.79 56.65 -32.46
C LEU A 17 -19.65 56.99 -31.47
N MET A 18 -18.83 57.95 -31.85
CA MET A 18 -17.76 58.57 -31.05
C MET A 18 -18.33 59.79 -30.30
N ALA A 19 -18.06 59.91 -29.00
CA ALA A 19 -17.97 61.18 -28.30
C ALA A 19 -17.18 60.98 -26.99
N GLY A 20 -16.02 61.61 -26.90
CA GLY A 20 -15.11 61.50 -25.76
C GLY A 20 -15.60 62.27 -24.54
N LEU A 21 -15.05 61.91 -23.38
CA LEU A 21 -14.82 62.81 -22.25
C LEU A 21 -13.74 62.19 -21.35
N ALA A 22 -12.80 63.04 -20.96
CA ALA A 22 -11.64 62.72 -20.17
C ALA A 22 -12.00 62.41 -18.71
N GLY A 23 -11.18 61.55 -18.09
CA GLY A 23 -10.78 61.68 -16.68
C GLY A 23 -11.79 61.28 -15.62
N CYS A 24 -11.86 59.99 -15.30
CA CYS A 24 -11.98 59.53 -13.91
C CYS A 24 -11.59 58.04 -13.84
N THR A 25 -10.30 57.75 -13.67
CA THR A 25 -9.85 56.37 -13.38
C THR A 25 -10.12 56.08 -11.91
N ILE A 26 -11.06 55.17 -11.66
CA ILE A 26 -11.25 54.52 -10.37
C ILE A 26 -9.98 53.69 -10.11
N THR A 27 -9.21 54.09 -9.11
CA THR A 27 -8.06 53.36 -8.59
C THR A 27 -8.57 52.07 -7.95
N VAL A 28 -8.44 50.94 -8.66
CA VAL A 28 -8.51 49.62 -8.01
C VAL A 28 -7.19 49.46 -7.24
N PRO A 29 -7.19 49.31 -5.90
CA PRO A 29 -5.96 49.07 -5.17
C PRO A 29 -5.38 47.73 -5.64
N ALA A 30 -4.13 47.79 -6.11
CA ALA A 30 -3.35 46.61 -6.41
C ALA A 30 -3.25 45.76 -5.13
N LEU A 31 -3.56 44.47 -5.27
CA LEU A 31 -3.31 43.47 -4.24
C LEU A 31 -1.82 43.52 -3.85
N PRO A 32 -1.47 43.29 -2.57
CA PRO A 32 -0.10 43.41 -2.10
C PRO A 32 0.83 42.51 -2.91
N VAL A 33 1.90 43.11 -3.42
CA VAL A 33 3.00 42.42 -4.07
C VAL A 33 3.52 41.37 -3.09
N GLY A 34 3.44 40.10 -3.50
CA GLY A 34 3.91 38.96 -2.70
C GLY A 34 5.38 39.11 -2.30
N PRO A 35 5.80 38.45 -1.21
CA PRO A 35 7.18 38.48 -0.78
C PRO A 35 8.09 38.02 -1.93
N THR A 36 9.02 38.93 -2.24
CA THR A 36 10.24 38.79 -3.01
C THR A 36 10.61 37.38 -3.43
N ASN A 37 10.81 37.21 -4.74
CA ASN A 37 11.53 36.11 -5.39
C ASN A 37 12.89 35.88 -4.71
N THR A 38 12.91 35.03 -3.69
CA THR A 38 14.05 34.14 -3.46
C THR A 38 13.91 32.99 -4.45
N PRO A 39 14.98 32.62 -5.20
CA PRO A 39 14.93 31.45 -6.04
C PRO A 39 14.53 30.23 -5.20
N PRO A 40 13.77 29.26 -5.75
CA PRO A 40 13.60 27.97 -5.09
C PRO A 40 14.98 27.42 -4.73
N PRO A 41 15.14 26.72 -3.59
CA PRO A 41 16.39 26.01 -3.32
C PRO A 41 16.71 25.14 -4.54
N THR A 42 17.90 25.36 -5.09
CA THR A 42 18.43 24.67 -6.27
C THR A 42 18.09 23.19 -6.22
N ALA A 43 17.54 22.63 -7.31
CA ALA A 43 17.17 21.23 -7.47
C ALA A 43 18.20 20.31 -6.78
N GLY A 44 17.84 19.88 -5.58
CA GLY A 44 18.71 19.15 -4.68
C GLY A 44 18.43 17.66 -4.80
N SER A 45 19.46 16.83 -4.64
CA SER A 45 19.23 15.39 -4.47
C SER A 45 18.38 15.15 -3.22
N ALA A 46 17.68 14.01 -3.17
CA ALA A 46 16.91 13.58 -2.00
C ALA A 46 17.72 13.60 -0.70
N ASP A 47 19.06 13.45 -0.77
CA ASP A 47 19.96 13.54 0.38
C ASP A 47 20.13 14.98 0.91
N SER A 48 20.23 15.96 0.00
CA SER A 48 20.31 17.38 0.40
C SER A 48 18.98 17.86 0.99
N PHE A 49 17.87 17.40 0.42
CA PHE A 49 16.53 17.65 0.93
C PHE A 49 16.33 17.01 2.32
N ALA A 50 16.80 15.77 2.51
CA ALA A 50 16.77 15.09 3.80
C ALA A 50 17.52 15.87 4.90
N GLY A 51 18.71 16.42 4.60
CA GLY A 51 19.46 17.24 5.53
C GLY A 51 18.74 18.54 5.90
N GLN A 52 18.10 19.19 4.92
CA GLN A 52 17.28 20.39 5.15
C GLN A 52 16.03 20.07 6.00
N LEU A 53 15.39 18.94 5.76
CA LEU A 53 14.21 18.50 6.50
C LEU A 53 14.56 18.22 7.96
N MET A 54 15.65 17.50 8.22
CA MET A 54 16.15 17.26 9.58
C MET A 54 16.48 18.57 10.30
N LEU A 55 17.15 19.51 9.61
CA LEU A 55 17.48 20.81 10.17
C LEU A 55 16.21 21.61 10.52
N ALA A 56 15.24 21.69 9.62
CA ALA A 56 13.99 22.39 9.83
C ALA A 56 13.16 21.79 11.00
N LEU A 57 13.23 20.46 11.20
CA LEU A 57 12.63 19.79 12.36
C LEU A 57 13.33 20.15 13.67
N VAL A 58 14.66 20.23 13.69
CA VAL A 58 15.43 20.61 14.89
C VAL A 58 15.21 22.08 15.25
N GLU A 59 15.22 22.96 14.24
CA GLU A 59 15.02 24.40 14.40
C GLU A 59 13.54 24.78 14.62
N ARG A 60 12.62 23.83 14.43
CA ARG A 60 11.16 24.06 14.45
C ARG A 60 10.74 25.14 13.46
N ASP A 61 11.39 25.19 12.29
CA ASP A 61 11.00 26.09 11.22
C ASP A 61 9.76 25.55 10.51
N TYR A 62 8.60 25.80 11.12
CA TYR A 62 7.30 25.37 10.60
C TYR A 62 6.99 25.94 9.21
N THR A 63 7.61 27.06 8.82
CA THR A 63 7.39 27.67 7.50
C THR A 63 8.12 26.84 6.44
N SER A 64 9.39 26.51 6.67
CA SER A 64 10.16 25.65 5.78
C SER A 64 9.59 24.24 5.75
N LEU A 65 9.19 23.68 6.90
CA LEU A 65 8.54 22.37 6.96
C LEU A 65 7.27 22.32 6.11
N GLN A 66 6.43 23.37 6.16
CA GLN A 66 5.21 23.43 5.35
C GLN A 66 5.51 23.46 3.85
N GLN A 67 6.55 24.18 3.42
CA GLN A 67 6.95 24.26 2.01
C GLN A 67 7.56 22.95 1.51
N MET A 68 8.14 22.15 2.41
CA MET A 68 8.71 20.86 2.09
C MET A 68 7.66 19.76 1.97
N MET A 69 6.47 19.92 2.54
CA MET A 69 5.39 18.92 2.50
C MET A 69 4.74 18.78 1.12
N GLY A 70 4.38 17.56 0.74
CA GLY A 70 3.44 17.31 -0.36
C GLY A 70 2.01 17.75 -0.01
N ASP A 71 1.18 18.01 -1.01
CA ASP A 71 -0.25 18.31 -0.84
C ASP A 71 -1.07 17.28 -1.62
N PRO A 72 -1.71 16.30 -0.94
CA PRO A 72 -1.87 16.19 0.51
C PRO A 72 -0.64 15.58 1.24
N PHE A 73 -0.53 15.85 2.55
CA PHE A 73 0.50 15.31 3.44
C PHE A 73 -0.08 14.27 4.40
N ALA A 74 0.48 13.06 4.42
CA ALA A 74 -0.03 11.97 5.25
C ALA A 74 0.70 11.86 6.60
N ILE A 75 -0.06 11.82 7.69
CA ILE A 75 0.41 11.42 9.02
C ILE A 75 -0.34 10.14 9.40
N GLY A 76 0.38 9.03 9.52
CA GLY A 76 -0.20 7.74 9.84
C GLY A 76 0.38 7.15 11.11
N TYR A 77 -0.46 6.54 11.95
CA TYR A 77 0.04 5.75 13.07
C TYR A 77 0.50 4.37 12.60
N TRP A 78 1.60 3.87 13.15
CA TRP A 78 2.07 2.52 12.89
C TRP A 78 0.98 1.50 13.18
N GLN A 79 0.69 0.61 12.22
CA GLN A 79 -0.41 -0.37 12.23
C GLN A 79 -1.84 0.22 12.19
N SER A 80 -1.98 1.49 11.81
CA SER A 80 -3.28 2.14 11.55
C SER A 80 -3.36 2.63 10.11
N GLU A 81 -4.58 2.88 9.62
CA GLU A 81 -4.78 3.71 8.44
C GLU A 81 -4.32 5.15 8.73
N GLY A 82 -3.56 5.73 7.81
CA GLY A 82 -3.06 7.10 7.93
C GLY A 82 -4.08 8.14 7.49
N VAL A 83 -4.02 9.33 8.09
CA VAL A 83 -4.89 10.46 7.71
C VAL A 83 -4.09 11.44 6.87
N SER A 84 -4.67 11.90 5.77
CA SER A 84 -4.06 12.88 4.88
C SER A 84 -4.63 14.27 5.15
N TYR A 85 -3.74 15.26 5.25
CA TYR A 85 -4.07 16.65 5.57
C TYR A 85 -3.47 17.60 4.52
N PRO A 86 -4.10 18.77 4.26
CA PRO A 86 -3.39 19.87 3.62
C PRO A 86 -2.18 20.30 4.49
N PRO A 87 -1.05 20.75 3.91
CA PRO A 87 0.17 21.09 4.65
C PRO A 87 -0.03 22.05 5.84
N GLY A 88 -0.95 23.01 5.73
CA GLY A 88 -1.25 23.94 6.83
C GLY A 88 -1.88 23.26 8.04
N ILE A 89 -2.72 22.24 7.82
CA ILE A 89 -3.34 21.45 8.88
C ILE A 89 -2.33 20.45 9.46
N ALA A 90 -1.52 19.82 8.60
CA ALA A 90 -0.44 18.92 9.03
C ALA A 90 0.58 19.64 9.94
N ILE A 91 0.93 20.90 9.64
CA ILE A 91 1.84 21.69 10.47
C ILE A 91 1.23 22.07 11.81
N ALA A 92 -0.08 22.32 11.87
CA ALA A 92 -0.77 22.57 13.13
C ALA A 92 -0.74 21.33 14.03
N ASP A 93 -0.97 20.15 13.46
CA ASP A 93 -0.90 18.86 14.14
C ASP A 93 0.53 18.53 14.61
N LEU A 94 1.51 18.68 13.70
CA LEU A 94 2.94 18.53 14.00
C LEU A 94 3.37 19.41 15.18
N ARG A 95 2.98 20.70 15.19
CA ARG A 95 3.32 21.63 16.27
C ARG A 95 2.69 21.25 17.61
N SER A 96 1.44 20.78 17.59
CA SER A 96 0.70 20.46 18.81
C SER A 96 1.16 19.14 19.43
N ASN A 97 1.35 18.10 18.60
CA ASN A 97 1.35 16.73 19.07
C ASN A 97 2.71 16.04 18.96
N TYR A 98 3.55 16.39 17.97
CA TYR A 98 4.79 15.65 17.71
C TYR A 98 6.06 16.47 17.85
N LEU A 99 5.98 17.77 17.61
CA LEU A 99 7.09 18.72 17.73
C LEU A 99 6.72 19.93 18.62
N PRO A 100 6.15 19.74 19.83
CA PRO A 100 5.95 20.84 20.77
C PRO A 100 7.31 21.41 21.27
N PRO A 101 7.34 22.55 21.98
CA PRO A 101 8.56 23.14 22.51
C PRO A 101 9.40 22.17 23.38
N GLY A 102 8.76 21.19 24.01
CA GLY A 102 9.42 20.18 24.86
C GLY A 102 10.05 19.00 24.10
N ALA A 103 9.68 18.74 22.84
CA ALA A 103 10.22 17.64 22.04
C ALA A 103 11.72 17.82 21.76
N ALA A 104 12.43 16.73 21.49
CA ALA A 104 13.85 16.75 21.17
C ALA A 104 14.14 15.72 20.06
N PRO A 105 13.80 16.03 18.80
CA PRO A 105 13.94 15.08 17.71
C PRO A 105 15.41 14.65 17.55
N THR A 106 15.64 13.35 17.57
CA THR A 106 16.93 12.72 17.32
C THR A 106 16.82 11.75 16.15
N PHE A 107 17.75 11.83 15.21
CA PHE A 107 17.70 11.02 14.00
C PHE A 107 18.66 9.85 14.09
N ASP A 108 18.14 8.64 13.88
CA ASP A 108 18.95 7.42 13.86
C ASP A 108 18.91 6.78 12.47
N MET A 109 20.06 6.79 11.82
CA MET A 109 20.25 6.28 10.46
C MET A 109 20.85 4.86 10.45
N THR A 110 21.03 4.26 11.62
CA THR A 110 21.64 2.94 11.81
C THR A 110 20.61 1.85 12.08
N THR A 111 19.44 2.23 12.60
CA THR A 111 18.35 1.29 12.83
C THR A 111 17.91 0.67 11.51
N ASN A 112 17.87 -0.66 11.49
CA ASN A 112 17.30 -1.40 10.37
C ASN A 112 15.77 -1.21 10.40
N LEU A 113 15.30 -0.25 9.61
CA LEU A 113 13.88 0.12 9.57
C LEU A 113 12.99 -1.04 9.12
N THR A 114 13.51 -1.93 8.27
CA THR A 114 12.78 -3.13 7.88
C THR A 114 12.54 -4.04 9.07
N VAL A 115 13.53 -4.22 9.95
CA VAL A 115 13.35 -5.00 11.19
C VAL A 115 12.46 -4.26 12.17
N LEU A 116 12.60 -2.94 12.29
CA LEU A 116 11.75 -2.11 13.16
C LEU A 116 10.27 -2.16 12.76
N LEU A 117 10.00 -2.35 11.47
CA LEU A 117 8.67 -2.44 10.88
C LEU A 117 8.23 -3.88 10.60
N ASP A 118 8.65 -4.83 11.45
CA ASP A 118 8.27 -6.25 11.39
C ASP A 118 8.52 -6.92 10.01
N GLY A 119 9.60 -6.53 9.35
CA GLY A 119 10.01 -7.04 8.03
C GLY A 119 9.55 -6.17 6.84
N SER A 120 8.85 -5.06 7.08
CA SER A 120 8.31 -4.21 6.02
C SER A 120 9.31 -3.15 5.55
N ASP A 121 9.53 -3.00 4.23
CA ASP A 121 10.37 -1.93 3.69
C ASP A 121 9.65 -0.58 3.82
N PRO A 122 10.19 0.40 4.59
CA PRO A 122 9.54 1.71 4.80
C PRO A 122 9.27 2.48 3.51
N LEU A 123 10.04 2.25 2.43
CA LEU A 123 9.83 2.93 1.15
C LEU A 123 8.65 2.34 0.35
N SER A 124 8.29 1.09 0.62
CA SER A 124 7.25 0.37 -0.12
C SER A 124 5.82 0.57 0.42
N LEU A 125 5.68 1.21 1.58
CA LEU A 125 4.40 1.32 2.31
C LEU A 125 3.37 2.26 1.68
N TRP A 126 3.76 3.06 0.68
CA TRP A 126 3.00 4.22 0.20
C TRP A 126 2.31 3.99 -1.15
N GLY A 127 2.32 2.74 -1.63
CA GLY A 127 1.78 2.36 -2.93
C GLY A 127 2.73 2.65 -4.10
N PRO A 128 2.49 2.05 -5.28
CA PRO A 128 3.42 2.08 -6.41
C PRO A 128 3.48 3.43 -7.14
N GLU A 129 2.50 4.30 -6.92
CA GLU A 129 2.45 5.65 -7.51
C GLU A 129 3.36 6.63 -6.78
N VAL A 130 3.76 6.29 -5.56
CA VAL A 130 4.66 7.10 -4.75
C VAL A 130 6.10 6.66 -5.00
N ASN A 131 6.89 7.55 -5.60
CA ASN A 131 8.32 7.34 -5.78
C ASN A 131 9.08 7.67 -4.48
N ALA A 132 8.86 6.87 -3.43
CA ALA A 132 9.55 7.03 -2.15
C ALA A 132 11.02 6.62 -2.30
N VAL A 133 11.91 7.57 -2.04
CA VAL A 133 13.35 7.42 -2.29
C VAL A 133 14.18 7.41 -1.00
N ARG A 134 13.60 7.86 0.12
CA ARG A 134 14.31 7.91 1.40
C ARG A 134 13.36 7.85 2.60
N ALA A 135 13.80 7.10 3.61
CA ALA A 135 13.15 6.97 4.91
C ALA A 135 14.13 7.43 6.00
N ILE A 136 13.66 8.22 6.96
CA ILE A 136 14.45 8.76 8.06
C ILE A 136 13.76 8.40 9.36
N TYR A 137 14.46 7.69 10.24
CA TYR A 137 13.94 7.38 11.56
C TYR A 137 14.29 8.47 12.56
N VAL A 138 13.27 8.92 13.29
CA VAL A 138 13.34 9.98 14.29
C VAL A 138 12.72 9.50 15.59
N THR A 139 13.37 9.83 16.70
CA THR A 139 12.91 9.54 18.06
C THR A 139 12.87 10.85 18.87
N GLY A 140 12.32 10.82 20.09
CA GLY A 140 12.27 12.02 20.93
C GLY A 140 11.17 13.00 20.54
N LEU A 141 10.16 12.54 19.81
CA LEU A 141 8.97 13.30 19.45
C LEU A 141 7.94 13.31 20.60
N GLY A 142 6.97 14.22 20.48
CA GLY A 142 5.88 14.35 21.43
C GLY A 142 6.27 15.11 22.71
N PRO A 143 5.28 15.42 23.57
CA PRO A 143 5.51 16.17 24.81
C PRO A 143 6.40 15.41 25.81
N GLU A 144 6.37 14.06 25.76
CA GLU A 144 7.12 13.18 26.66
C GLU A 144 8.43 12.66 26.07
N ARG A 145 8.75 13.00 24.81
CA ARG A 145 9.93 12.51 24.07
C ARG A 145 9.99 10.98 23.92
N SER A 146 8.84 10.33 24.02
CA SER A 146 8.69 8.88 23.91
C SER A 146 8.19 8.44 22.53
N ASP A 147 7.74 9.38 21.70
CA ASP A 147 7.22 9.05 20.38
C ASP A 147 8.36 8.93 19.36
N GLU A 148 8.16 8.00 18.43
CA GLU A 148 9.08 7.73 17.34
C GLU A 148 8.35 7.88 16.01
N ALA A 149 9.06 8.23 14.95
CA ALA A 149 8.47 8.28 13.62
C ALA A 149 9.47 7.92 12.52
N ILE A 150 8.93 7.56 11.36
CA ILE A 150 9.67 7.41 10.12
C ILE A 150 9.15 8.45 9.13
N LEU A 151 10.04 9.34 8.69
CA LEU A 151 9.76 10.38 7.71
C LEU A 151 10.07 9.85 6.31
N ILE A 152 9.19 10.12 5.36
CA ILE A 152 9.32 9.60 4.01
C ILE A 152 9.47 10.74 3.02
N ILE A 153 10.53 10.67 2.22
CA ILE A 153 10.80 11.60 1.13
C ILE A 153 10.54 10.88 -0.18
N ALA A 154 9.73 11.49 -1.02
CA ALA A 154 9.42 11.00 -2.36
C ALA A 154 9.87 12.00 -3.42
N LEU A 155 9.96 11.56 -4.67
CA LEU A 155 10.16 12.44 -5.82
C LEU A 155 8.82 12.72 -6.50
N ASP A 156 8.60 13.98 -6.87
CA ASP A 156 7.45 14.36 -7.69
C ASP A 156 7.66 13.99 -9.17
N GLN A 157 6.66 14.30 -10.00
CA GLN A 157 6.69 14.08 -11.46
C GLN A 157 7.83 14.83 -12.20
N ASN A 158 8.51 15.77 -11.55
CA ASN A 158 9.64 16.53 -12.08
C ASN A 158 10.97 16.15 -11.39
N ASP A 159 11.01 14.99 -10.73
CA ASP A 159 12.14 14.48 -9.94
C ASP A 159 12.55 15.41 -8.78
N GLN A 160 11.66 16.28 -8.30
CA GLN A 160 11.93 17.13 -7.15
C GLN A 160 11.57 16.39 -5.86
N PRO A 161 12.50 16.34 -4.88
CA PRO A 161 12.21 15.72 -3.60
C PRO A 161 11.22 16.58 -2.80
N TYR A 162 10.24 15.92 -2.19
CA TYR A 162 9.32 16.51 -1.24
C TYR A 162 9.10 15.56 -0.06
N TRP A 163 8.74 16.13 1.09
CA TRP A 163 8.38 15.38 2.29
C TRP A 163 6.96 14.87 2.10
N HIS A 164 6.85 13.56 1.87
CA HIS A 164 5.58 12.94 1.51
C HIS A 164 4.73 12.62 2.73
N SER A 165 5.32 12.00 3.75
CA SER A 165 4.56 11.50 4.88
C SER A 165 5.40 11.31 6.15
N MET A 166 4.71 11.08 7.26
CA MET A 166 5.26 10.74 8.55
C MET A 166 4.48 9.56 9.16
N LEU A 167 5.17 8.45 9.40
CA LEU A 167 4.64 7.26 10.09
C LEU A 167 5.01 7.33 11.57
N VAL A 168 4.05 7.45 12.48
CA VAL A 168 4.26 7.71 13.90
C VAL A 168 3.94 6.49 14.75
N ALA A 169 4.80 6.17 15.71
CA ALA A 169 4.53 5.21 16.77
C ALA A 169 4.52 5.93 18.13
N ALA A 170 3.33 6.06 18.71
CA ALA A 170 3.17 6.65 20.03
C ALA A 170 3.78 5.72 21.08
N GLY A 171 4.79 6.20 21.83
CA GLY A 171 5.57 5.37 22.76
C GLY A 171 6.58 4.40 22.11
N GLY A 172 6.81 4.50 20.79
CA GLY A 172 7.84 3.78 20.05
C GLY A 172 7.36 2.55 19.27
N PHE A 173 8.20 2.06 18.34
CA PHE A 173 7.87 0.97 17.41
C PHE A 173 7.98 -0.43 18.05
N VAL A 174 8.65 -0.58 19.19
CA VAL A 174 8.82 -1.88 19.89
C VAL A 174 7.81 -1.99 21.04
N ARG A 175 6.92 -2.99 21.01
CA ARG A 175 6.04 -3.31 22.14
C ARG A 175 6.85 -3.86 23.32
N THR A 176 7.02 -3.08 24.38
CA THR A 176 7.42 -3.62 25.68
C THR A 176 6.21 -4.32 26.32
N GLU A 177 6.17 -5.65 26.31
CA GLU A 177 5.30 -6.38 27.24
C GLU A 177 5.75 -6.13 28.70
N PRO A 178 4.83 -6.20 29.68
CA PRO A 178 5.18 -5.96 31.08
C PRO A 178 6.19 -7.00 31.59
N PRO A 179 7.17 -6.61 32.42
CA PRO A 179 8.31 -7.46 32.72
C PRO A 179 7.93 -8.57 33.70
N THR A 180 8.08 -9.83 33.27
CA THR A 180 8.20 -10.95 34.20
C THR A 180 9.67 -11.07 34.61
N ALA A 181 9.96 -10.75 35.87
CA ALA A 181 11.31 -10.79 36.43
C ALA A 181 11.77 -12.23 36.72
N VAL A 182 12.96 -12.63 36.24
CA VAL A 182 13.85 -13.62 36.88
C VAL A 182 15.32 -13.26 36.54
N PRO A 183 16.28 -13.44 37.46
CA PRO A 183 17.44 -12.55 37.59
C PRO A 183 18.77 -13.12 37.05
N THR A 184 19.73 -12.18 36.97
CA THR A 184 21.17 -12.32 37.26
C THR A 184 22.11 -12.08 36.08
N ALA A 185 22.58 -10.83 36.07
CA ALA A 185 23.95 -10.36 35.81
C ALA A 185 24.82 -11.14 34.82
N THR A 186 24.95 -10.57 33.63
CA THR A 186 26.16 -10.66 32.80
C THR A 186 26.75 -9.24 32.72
N PRO A 187 28.07 -9.04 32.89
CA PRO A 187 28.66 -7.71 32.97
C PRO A 187 28.41 -6.92 31.68
N THR A 188 27.75 -5.78 31.82
CA THR A 188 27.53 -4.80 30.76
C THR A 188 28.86 -4.19 30.35
N ILE A 189 29.32 -4.52 29.15
CA ILE A 189 30.24 -3.64 28.40
C ILE A 189 29.39 -2.42 28.00
N PRO A 190 29.84 -1.16 28.22
CA PRO A 190 29.09 0.01 27.76
C PRO A 190 28.94 -0.08 26.24
N MET A 191 27.71 -0.10 25.72
CA MET A 191 27.49 0.06 24.27
C MET A 191 28.17 1.37 23.84
N PRO A 192 29.07 1.35 22.84
CA PRO A 192 29.62 2.58 22.29
C PRO A 192 28.49 3.33 21.59
N ASN A 193 28.33 4.59 21.94
CA ASN A 193 27.31 5.47 21.40
C ASN A 193 27.42 5.57 19.85
N THR A 194 26.45 4.98 19.14
CA THR A 194 26.39 4.91 17.66
C THR A 194 25.57 6.02 17.01
N GLY A 195 24.94 6.91 17.79
CA GLY A 195 24.17 8.03 17.26
C GLY A 195 25.04 9.08 16.57
N VAL A 196 24.51 9.73 15.53
CA VAL A 196 25.12 10.91 14.90
C VAL A 196 24.56 12.16 15.57
N TYR A 197 25.41 12.87 16.30
CA TYR A 197 25.08 14.09 17.01
C TYR A 197 25.48 15.32 16.19
N PRO A 198 24.70 16.40 16.25
CA PRO A 198 25.00 17.62 15.52
C PRO A 198 26.32 18.24 16.00
N THR A 199 27.06 18.81 15.06
CA THR A 199 28.30 19.54 15.32
C THR A 199 28.37 20.80 14.46
N GLU A 200 29.02 21.84 14.96
CA GLU A 200 29.29 23.08 14.20
C GLU A 200 30.42 22.90 13.19
N VAL A 201 31.21 21.83 13.31
CA VAL A 201 32.30 21.50 12.38
C VAL A 201 31.72 20.96 11.07
N ARG A 202 31.93 21.68 9.97
CA ARG A 202 31.44 21.29 8.63
C ARG A 202 32.49 20.60 7.77
N LEU A 203 33.77 20.85 8.04
CA LEU A 203 34.89 20.32 7.28
C LEU A 203 36.01 19.94 8.23
N ILE A 204 36.67 18.82 7.95
CA ILE A 204 37.92 18.42 8.61
C ILE A 204 39.04 18.28 7.57
N ARG A 205 40.26 18.63 7.97
CA ARG A 205 41.48 18.29 7.27
C ARG A 205 42.10 17.06 7.91
N VAL A 206 42.41 16.08 7.09
CA VAL A 206 43.12 14.85 7.48
C VAL A 206 44.61 15.16 7.57
N LEU A 207 45.21 15.04 8.74
CA LEU A 207 46.64 15.33 8.99
C LEU A 207 47.53 14.10 8.79
N GLN A 208 46.97 12.91 9.02
CA GLN A 208 47.62 11.62 8.81
C GLN A 208 46.65 10.64 8.14
N ASN A 209 47.14 9.59 7.49
CA ASN A 209 46.27 8.63 6.82
C ASN A 209 45.32 7.94 7.82
N VAL A 210 44.02 8.17 7.69
CA VAL A 210 42.98 7.61 8.60
C VAL A 210 42.13 6.56 7.90
N ASN A 211 41.70 5.55 8.67
CA ASN A 211 40.75 4.55 8.19
C ASN A 211 39.32 5.07 8.28
N VAL A 212 38.51 4.81 7.25
CA VAL A 212 37.06 5.06 7.28
C VAL A 212 36.37 3.77 7.70
N ARG A 213 35.48 3.85 8.70
CA ARG A 213 34.82 2.70 9.31
C ARG A 213 33.29 2.79 9.24
N SER A 214 32.64 1.63 9.32
CA SER A 214 31.18 1.48 9.33
C SER A 214 30.49 1.96 10.62
N GLY A 215 31.25 2.38 11.64
CA GLY A 215 30.74 2.91 12.91
C GLY A 215 31.82 3.64 13.72
N PRO A 216 31.43 4.39 14.77
CA PRO A 216 32.35 5.18 15.59
C PRO A 216 33.12 4.31 16.59
N GLY A 217 34.20 3.69 16.13
CA GLY A 217 35.04 2.83 16.95
C GLY A 217 35.98 1.94 16.13
N THR A 218 37.08 1.48 16.74
CA THR A 218 38.04 0.59 16.07
C THR A 218 37.52 -0.84 15.89
N GLN A 219 36.45 -1.20 16.62
CA GLN A 219 35.73 -2.46 16.51
C GLN A 219 34.84 -2.57 15.26
N PHE A 220 34.53 -1.44 14.59
CA PHE A 220 33.71 -1.44 13.38
C PHE A 220 34.57 -1.69 12.13
N ASP A 221 33.99 -2.35 11.13
CA ASP A 221 34.69 -2.72 9.90
C ASP A 221 35.28 -1.52 9.16
N ARG A 222 36.47 -1.72 8.59
CA ARG A 222 37.11 -0.71 7.74
C ARG A 222 36.52 -0.79 6.34
N ILE A 223 35.83 0.26 5.93
CA ILE A 223 35.15 0.39 4.64
C ILE A 223 35.87 1.33 3.67
N GLY A 224 36.93 2.02 4.14
CA GLY A 224 37.70 2.92 3.29
C GLY A 224 38.92 3.55 3.97
N ARG A 225 39.48 4.58 3.35
CA ARG A 225 40.63 5.34 3.86
C ARG A 225 40.65 6.76 3.30
N TYR A 226 41.06 7.72 4.12
CA TYR A 226 41.49 9.05 3.67
C TYR A 226 42.99 9.24 3.90
N VAL A 227 43.66 9.95 2.99
CA VAL A 227 45.10 10.23 3.11
C VAL A 227 45.35 11.65 3.62
N ALA A 228 46.52 11.86 4.23
CA ALA A 228 46.93 13.17 4.72
C ALA A 228 46.78 14.26 3.65
N GLY A 229 46.30 15.43 4.06
CA GLY A 229 45.99 16.58 3.20
C GLY A 229 44.54 16.65 2.71
N HIS A 230 43.75 15.57 2.79
CA HIS A 230 42.34 15.59 2.35
C HIS A 230 41.48 16.50 3.21
N VAL A 231 40.56 17.23 2.58
CA VAL A 231 39.49 17.96 3.25
C VAL A 231 38.18 17.22 3.00
N VAL A 232 37.43 16.91 4.06
CA VAL A 232 36.24 16.04 4.00
C VAL A 232 35.07 16.71 4.72
N ASP A 233 33.88 16.62 4.13
CA ASP A 233 32.62 17.09 4.74
C ASP A 233 32.30 16.29 6.00
N VAL A 234 31.87 16.99 7.05
CA VAL A 234 31.42 16.43 8.33
C VAL A 234 29.92 16.63 8.48
N PHE A 235 29.22 15.55 8.81
CA PHE A 235 27.77 15.53 9.02
C PHE A 235 27.37 15.39 10.50
N GLY A 236 28.31 15.04 11.38
CA GLY A 236 28.07 14.92 12.81
C GLY A 236 29.21 14.25 13.56
N THR A 237 28.99 13.94 14.83
CA THR A 237 29.93 13.22 15.69
C THR A 237 29.25 12.05 16.39
N ASN A 238 30.02 11.17 17.02
CA ASN A 238 29.44 10.32 18.06
C ASN A 238 29.24 11.15 19.35
N GLY A 239 28.46 10.65 20.32
CA GLY A 239 28.06 11.47 21.48
C GLY A 239 29.19 11.86 22.42
N ASN A 240 30.38 11.25 22.29
CA ASN A 240 31.58 11.63 23.04
C ASN A 240 32.57 12.46 22.21
N VAL A 241 32.23 12.81 20.96
CA VAL A 241 33.03 13.64 20.05
C VAL A 241 34.44 13.05 19.79
N THR A 242 34.55 11.73 19.79
CA THR A 242 35.79 10.99 19.49
C THR A 242 35.86 10.50 18.05
N TRP A 243 34.75 10.59 17.31
CA TRP A 243 34.65 10.22 15.91
C TRP A 243 33.84 11.24 15.12
N TRP A 244 34.29 11.56 13.91
CA TRP A 244 33.55 12.34 12.92
C TRP A 244 32.75 11.42 12.02
N ASN A 245 31.46 11.71 11.84
CA ASN A 245 30.69 11.18 10.72
C ASN A 245 30.97 12.07 9.49
N VAL A 246 31.51 11.46 8.45
CA VAL A 246 32.05 12.16 7.28
C VAL A 246 31.48 11.62 5.99
N ARG A 247 31.65 12.37 4.89
CA ARG A 247 31.38 11.83 3.55
C ARG A 247 32.21 10.57 3.34
N CYS A 248 31.64 9.57 2.69
CA CYS A 248 32.33 8.34 2.36
C CYS A 248 33.32 8.54 1.19
N PRO A 249 34.41 7.75 1.09
CA PRO A 249 35.38 7.88 -0.01
C PRO A 249 34.81 7.68 -1.41
N ASN A 250 33.68 7.01 -1.55
CA ASN A 250 32.91 6.85 -2.79
C ASN A 250 31.99 8.06 -3.11
N GLY A 251 32.02 9.11 -2.28
CA GLY A 251 31.21 10.32 -2.42
C GLY A 251 29.83 10.28 -1.74
N SER A 252 29.37 9.11 -1.28
CA SER A 252 28.08 8.96 -0.62
C SER A 252 28.08 9.52 0.80
N VAL A 253 26.90 9.81 1.35
CA VAL A 253 26.71 10.16 2.76
C VAL A 253 26.08 8.97 3.47
N GLY A 254 26.61 8.56 4.60
CA GLY A 254 26.20 7.34 5.31
C GLY A 254 27.06 7.07 6.54
N ASN A 255 27.15 5.80 6.96
CA ASN A 255 27.93 5.39 8.13
C ASN A 255 29.43 5.32 7.83
N CYS A 256 30.03 6.48 7.57
CA CYS A 256 31.46 6.63 7.32
C CYS A 256 32.09 7.43 8.45
N TRP A 257 32.87 6.74 9.27
CA TRP A 257 33.42 7.28 10.50
C TRP A 257 34.94 7.34 10.45
N VAL A 258 35.49 8.48 10.85
CA VAL A 258 36.93 8.67 11.03
C VAL A 258 37.23 9.20 12.42
N THR A 259 38.42 8.89 12.94
CA THR A 259 38.82 9.35 14.28
C THR A 259 38.85 10.87 14.36
N ALA A 260 38.39 11.43 15.48
CA ALA A 260 38.45 12.86 15.80
C ALA A 260 39.72 13.25 16.59
N GLU A 261 40.70 12.35 16.69
CA GLU A 261 42.00 12.61 17.31
C GLU A 261 42.71 13.78 16.61
N ARG A 262 43.07 14.80 17.41
CA ARG A 262 43.63 16.07 16.91
C ARG A 262 44.93 15.92 16.11
N ASP A 263 45.67 14.84 16.33
CA ASP A 263 46.92 14.56 15.62
C ASP A 263 46.68 13.89 14.24
N THR A 264 45.44 13.46 13.96
CA THR A 264 45.04 12.74 12.74
C THR A 264 44.02 13.49 11.91
N THR A 265 43.12 14.25 12.54
CA THR A 265 42.12 15.09 11.88
C THR A 265 41.91 16.40 12.64
N GLN A 266 41.67 17.50 11.93
CA GLN A 266 41.44 18.81 12.54
C GLN A 266 40.33 19.57 11.80
N PRO A 267 39.38 20.23 12.51
CA PRO A 267 38.43 21.14 11.90
C PRO A 267 39.12 22.20 11.02
N THR A 268 38.56 22.50 9.87
CA THR A 268 39.08 23.55 8.98
C THR A 268 37.95 24.37 8.38
N THR A 269 38.19 25.65 8.16
CA THR A 269 37.27 26.54 7.45
C THR A 269 37.70 26.77 5.99
N GLN A 270 38.82 26.16 5.58
CA GLN A 270 39.37 26.29 4.25
C GLN A 270 38.79 25.20 3.34
N ALA A 271 37.90 25.58 2.43
CA ALA A 271 37.52 24.73 1.30
C ALA A 271 38.79 24.34 0.51
N SER A 272 38.88 23.10 0.04
CA SER A 272 40.03 22.61 -0.73
C SER A 272 40.38 23.60 -1.85
N PRO A 273 41.67 23.87 -2.15
CA PRO A 273 41.99 24.41 -3.46
C PRO A 273 41.39 23.43 -4.48
N THR A 274 40.50 23.91 -5.33
CA THR A 274 39.93 23.12 -6.42
C THR A 274 41.10 22.53 -7.20
N PRO A 275 41.24 21.20 -7.34
CA PRO A 275 42.19 20.68 -8.30
C PRO A 275 41.76 21.20 -9.67
N THR A 276 42.57 22.07 -10.25
CA THR A 276 42.47 22.39 -11.67
C THR A 276 42.82 21.10 -12.41
N TYR A 277 41.81 20.26 -12.66
CA TYR A 277 41.94 19.18 -13.63
C TYR A 277 42.12 19.85 -14.98
N THR A 278 43.38 19.94 -15.41
CA THR A 278 43.64 19.99 -16.84
C THR A 278 43.03 18.71 -17.39
N PRO A 279 42.05 18.76 -18.31
CA PRO A 279 41.47 17.54 -18.86
C PRO A 279 42.59 16.82 -19.61
N THR A 280 43.21 15.84 -18.96
CA THR A 280 43.87 14.76 -19.67
C THR A 280 42.75 14.08 -20.47
N PRO A 281 42.86 13.96 -21.80
CA PRO A 281 41.81 13.36 -22.61
C PRO A 281 41.50 11.98 -22.02
N LEU A 282 40.25 11.81 -21.61
CA LEU A 282 39.69 10.52 -21.23
C LEU A 282 39.98 9.57 -22.41
N PRO A 283 40.61 8.39 -22.21
CA PRO A 283 40.60 7.39 -23.26
C PRO A 283 39.13 7.17 -23.65
N PRO A 284 38.79 7.14 -24.95
CA PRO A 284 37.41 7.04 -25.39
C PRO A 284 36.72 5.89 -24.67
N PRO A 285 35.47 6.06 -24.20
CA PRO A 285 34.75 4.96 -23.59
C PRO A 285 34.74 3.81 -24.59
N SER A 286 35.29 2.66 -24.21
CA SER A 286 35.11 1.44 -24.97
C SER A 286 33.60 1.22 -25.05
N SER A 287 33.03 1.35 -26.25
CA SER A 287 31.59 1.13 -26.47
C SER A 287 31.17 -0.21 -25.85
N PRO A 288 29.98 -0.31 -25.22
CA PRO A 288 29.51 -1.55 -24.64
C PRO A 288 29.55 -2.70 -25.64
N THR A 289 30.06 -3.86 -25.21
CA THR A 289 30.14 -5.05 -26.07
C THR A 289 28.76 -5.67 -26.20
N ARG A 290 28.27 -5.87 -27.43
CA ARG A 290 26.94 -6.45 -27.64
C ARG A 290 26.95 -7.97 -27.42
N ILE A 291 26.11 -8.46 -26.51
CA ILE A 291 25.83 -9.89 -26.35
C ILE A 291 24.87 -10.31 -27.47
N GLN A 292 25.24 -11.38 -28.17
CA GLN A 292 24.41 -12.00 -29.21
C GLN A 292 24.13 -13.45 -28.82
N PHE A 293 22.88 -13.86 -28.92
CA PHE A 293 22.52 -15.27 -28.74
C PHE A 293 22.83 -16.06 -30.01
N PRO A 294 23.24 -17.33 -29.89
CA PRO A 294 23.30 -18.24 -31.03
C PRO A 294 21.94 -18.31 -31.74
N PRO A 295 21.88 -18.58 -33.05
CA PRO A 295 20.61 -18.79 -33.74
C PRO A 295 19.76 -19.85 -33.05
N GLY A 296 18.54 -19.49 -32.60
CA GLY A 296 17.65 -20.36 -31.83
C GLY A 296 18.01 -20.53 -30.35
N GLY A 297 19.10 -19.93 -29.88
CA GLY A 297 19.51 -19.92 -28.49
C GLY A 297 18.81 -18.83 -27.68
N THR A 298 18.50 -19.14 -26.43
CA THR A 298 17.97 -18.19 -25.43
C THR A 298 19.01 -17.78 -24.40
N SER A 299 20.25 -18.28 -24.51
CA SER A 299 21.33 -17.92 -23.59
C SER A 299 22.66 -17.74 -24.32
N ALA A 300 23.51 -16.88 -23.74
CA ALA A 300 24.91 -16.71 -24.13
C ALA A 300 25.77 -16.53 -22.89
N THR A 301 27.01 -17.02 -22.97
CA THR A 301 28.04 -16.80 -21.94
C THR A 301 29.16 -15.98 -22.55
N VAL A 302 29.58 -14.92 -21.85
CA VAL A 302 30.72 -14.09 -22.22
C VAL A 302 31.72 -14.05 -21.07
N SER A 303 32.99 -14.25 -21.38
CA SER A 303 34.07 -14.22 -20.39
C SER A 303 34.84 -12.91 -20.48
N GLY A 304 35.39 -12.45 -19.36
CA GLY A 304 36.19 -11.22 -19.33
C GLY A 304 36.96 -11.05 -18.03
N GLY A 305 37.73 -9.96 -17.97
CA GLY A 305 38.44 -9.52 -16.76
C GLY A 305 37.98 -8.12 -16.37
N VAL A 306 37.85 -7.87 -15.07
CA VAL A 306 37.51 -6.56 -14.52
C VAL A 306 38.51 -6.17 -13.44
N GLN A 307 38.92 -4.90 -13.42
CA GLN A 307 39.85 -4.36 -12.44
C GLN A 307 39.30 -3.05 -11.88
N PHE A 308 39.31 -2.89 -10.55
CA PHE A 308 38.94 -1.65 -9.91
C PHE A 308 39.89 -0.49 -10.29
N PRO A 309 39.37 0.73 -10.57
CA PRO A 309 37.97 1.16 -10.54
C PRO A 309 37.23 0.99 -11.88
N ASN A 310 37.86 0.36 -12.88
CA ASN A 310 37.30 0.20 -14.21
C ASN A 310 36.08 -0.73 -14.19
N ARG A 311 35.21 -0.52 -15.18
CA ARG A 311 33.99 -1.30 -15.37
C ARG A 311 34.00 -1.90 -16.76
N VAL A 312 33.42 -3.09 -16.89
CA VAL A 312 33.17 -3.69 -18.20
C VAL A 312 31.68 -3.61 -18.49
N GLN A 313 31.31 -3.23 -19.71
CA GLN A 313 29.91 -3.03 -20.09
C GLN A 313 29.52 -3.93 -21.26
N TYR A 314 28.35 -4.54 -21.11
CA TYR A 314 27.70 -5.30 -22.16
C TYR A 314 26.32 -4.74 -22.46
N VAL A 315 25.85 -4.89 -23.70
CA VAL A 315 24.50 -4.50 -24.11
C VAL A 315 23.78 -5.65 -24.81
N LEU A 316 22.49 -5.79 -24.57
CA LEU A 316 21.65 -6.85 -25.13
C LEU A 316 20.27 -6.26 -25.44
N ARG A 317 19.72 -6.57 -26.62
CA ARG A 317 18.33 -6.22 -26.96
C ARG A 317 17.40 -7.32 -26.49
N ALA A 318 16.37 -6.97 -25.72
CA ALA A 318 15.34 -7.91 -25.30
C ALA A 318 13.94 -7.29 -25.35
N LEU A 319 12.91 -8.13 -25.43
CA LEU A 319 11.52 -7.70 -25.65
C LEU A 319 10.75 -7.60 -24.34
N ALA A 320 9.77 -6.70 -24.28
CA ALA A 320 8.84 -6.60 -23.17
C ALA A 320 8.13 -7.94 -22.91
N GLY A 321 7.97 -8.30 -21.64
CA GLY A 321 7.31 -9.50 -21.19
C GLY A 321 8.16 -10.78 -21.24
N GLN A 322 9.35 -10.73 -21.83
CA GLN A 322 10.35 -11.79 -21.67
C GLN A 322 10.93 -11.77 -20.24
N GLU A 323 11.45 -12.89 -19.78
CA GLU A 323 12.16 -13.00 -18.52
C GLU A 323 13.67 -13.08 -18.80
N MET A 324 14.43 -12.19 -18.16
CA MET A 324 15.89 -12.17 -18.26
C MET A 324 16.50 -12.65 -16.95
N THR A 325 17.39 -13.63 -17.04
CA THR A 325 18.28 -14.06 -15.96
C THR A 325 19.71 -13.70 -16.32
N VAL A 326 20.38 -12.95 -15.44
CA VAL A 326 21.80 -12.64 -15.54
C VAL A 326 22.52 -13.30 -14.37
N GLU A 327 23.55 -14.07 -14.65
CA GLU A 327 24.34 -14.80 -13.68
C GLU A 327 25.83 -14.52 -13.94
N ILE A 328 26.60 -14.21 -12.89
CA ILE A 328 28.03 -13.96 -12.98
C ILE A 328 28.81 -14.92 -12.08
N PHE A 329 29.83 -15.54 -12.65
CA PHE A 329 30.77 -16.41 -11.94
C PHE A 329 32.14 -15.74 -11.91
N SER A 330 32.81 -15.75 -10.76
CA SER A 330 34.19 -15.28 -10.62
C SER A 330 34.87 -16.01 -9.46
N PRO A 331 36.22 -16.13 -9.46
CA PRO A 331 36.95 -16.68 -8.32
C PRO A 331 36.59 -15.94 -7.02
N GLY A 332 36.13 -16.69 -6.02
CA GLY A 332 35.71 -16.13 -4.73
C GLY A 332 34.51 -15.17 -4.79
N GLY A 333 33.75 -15.14 -5.90
CA GLY A 333 32.58 -14.27 -6.04
C GLY A 333 32.90 -12.76 -6.07
N GLN A 334 34.12 -12.39 -6.47
CA GLN A 334 34.62 -11.01 -6.41
C GLN A 334 34.02 -10.05 -7.45
N ALA A 335 33.46 -10.56 -8.56
CA ALA A 335 32.77 -9.74 -9.54
C ALA A 335 31.26 -9.64 -9.23
N ASN A 336 30.68 -8.45 -9.42
CA ASN A 336 29.24 -8.19 -9.35
C ASN A 336 28.79 -7.43 -10.61
N PHE A 337 27.48 -7.36 -10.85
CA PHE A 337 26.91 -6.62 -11.98
C PHE A 337 25.70 -5.76 -11.58
N ALA A 338 25.47 -4.71 -12.38
CA ALA A 338 24.24 -3.92 -12.42
C ALA A 338 23.57 -4.04 -13.78
N ILE A 339 22.26 -3.81 -13.82
CA ILE A 339 21.43 -3.81 -15.03
C ILE A 339 20.66 -2.49 -15.08
N GLN A 340 20.72 -1.81 -16.23
CA GLN A 340 19.97 -0.58 -16.50
C GLN A 340 19.33 -0.66 -17.90
N GLY A 341 18.12 -0.16 -18.08
CA GLY A 341 17.57 0.01 -19.43
C GLY A 341 18.19 1.21 -20.14
N VAL A 342 18.55 1.05 -21.42
CA VAL A 342 19.25 2.10 -22.17
C VAL A 342 18.30 3.23 -22.56
N ASN A 343 17.03 2.92 -22.85
CA ASN A 343 16.07 3.92 -23.30
C ASN A 343 15.32 4.57 -22.12
N ASP A 344 14.98 3.78 -21.10
CA ASP A 344 14.26 4.28 -19.92
C ASP A 344 15.20 4.78 -18.79
N GLY A 345 16.48 4.45 -18.85
CA GLY A 345 17.45 4.78 -17.79
C GLY A 345 17.19 4.04 -16.46
N GLN A 346 16.21 3.14 -16.40
CA GLN A 346 15.74 2.52 -15.16
C GLN A 346 16.76 1.49 -14.66
N PRO A 347 17.25 1.61 -13.41
CA PRO A 347 18.10 0.60 -12.82
C PRO A 347 17.25 -0.58 -12.33
N TYR A 348 17.45 -1.74 -12.95
CA TYR A 348 16.77 -2.99 -12.59
C TYR A 348 17.52 -3.76 -11.50
N LYS A 349 18.84 -3.65 -11.50
CA LYS A 349 19.72 -4.13 -10.43
C LYS A 349 20.89 -3.18 -10.29
N ARG A 350 21.22 -2.80 -9.05
CA ARG A 350 22.39 -1.96 -8.76
C ARG A 350 23.54 -2.79 -8.16
N LEU A 351 24.74 -2.20 -8.05
CA LEU A 351 25.92 -2.93 -7.56
C LEU A 351 25.94 -3.13 -6.04
N GLU A 352 25.15 -2.35 -5.32
CA GLU A 352 24.88 -2.50 -3.89
C GLU A 352 24.08 -3.78 -3.63
N ASN A 353 23.32 -4.26 -4.63
CA ASN A 353 22.71 -5.58 -4.57
C ASN A 353 23.80 -6.63 -4.88
N GLU A 354 24.17 -7.41 -3.87
CA GLU A 354 25.25 -8.40 -3.95
C GLU A 354 24.82 -9.74 -4.58
N ALA A 355 23.60 -9.88 -5.08
CA ALA A 355 23.20 -11.11 -5.77
C ALA A 355 24.06 -11.32 -7.04
N ARG A 356 24.67 -12.51 -7.16
CA ARG A 356 25.44 -12.94 -8.34
C ARG A 356 24.57 -13.56 -9.43
N ILE A 357 23.28 -13.71 -9.15
CA ILE A 357 22.24 -14.08 -10.08
C ILE A 357 21.05 -13.15 -9.89
N PHE A 358 20.40 -12.72 -10.97
CA PHE A 358 19.22 -11.87 -10.91
C PHE A 358 18.28 -12.19 -12.06
N THR A 359 17.01 -12.41 -11.73
CA THR A 359 15.95 -12.73 -12.68
C THR A 359 14.82 -11.72 -12.56
N PHE A 360 14.36 -11.18 -13.69
CA PHE A 360 13.22 -10.27 -13.72
C PHE A 360 12.50 -10.32 -15.06
N ARG A 361 11.21 -9.93 -15.04
CA ARG A 361 10.42 -9.74 -16.25
C ARG A 361 10.72 -8.38 -16.85
N LEU A 362 11.06 -8.35 -18.13
CA LEU A 362 11.44 -7.15 -18.85
C LEU A 362 10.20 -6.28 -19.09
N PRO A 363 10.13 -5.05 -18.55
CA PRO A 363 8.93 -4.24 -18.68
C PRO A 363 8.79 -3.58 -20.05
N ALA A 364 9.89 -3.44 -20.82
CA ALA A 364 9.90 -2.73 -22.09
C ALA A 364 10.79 -3.43 -23.12
N THR A 365 10.47 -3.24 -24.40
CA THR A 365 11.31 -3.69 -25.51
C THR A 365 12.41 -2.67 -25.74
N GLN A 366 13.64 -2.97 -25.32
CA GLN A 366 14.76 -2.06 -25.41
C GLN A 366 16.11 -2.78 -25.34
N ASP A 367 17.19 -1.99 -25.46
CA ASP A 367 18.53 -2.44 -25.08
C ASP A 367 18.69 -2.33 -23.55
N TYR A 368 19.35 -3.33 -22.97
CA TYR A 368 19.67 -3.41 -21.54
C TYR A 368 21.20 -3.39 -21.39
N LEU A 369 21.70 -2.47 -20.57
CA LEU A 369 23.11 -2.28 -20.25
C LEU A 369 23.45 -3.06 -18.98
N ILE A 370 24.37 -4.02 -19.09
CA ILE A 370 24.91 -4.80 -17.98
C ILE A 370 26.31 -4.25 -17.67
N THR A 371 26.50 -3.76 -16.45
CA THR A 371 27.78 -3.17 -16.00
C THR A 371 28.41 -4.06 -14.94
N ILE A 372 29.61 -4.58 -15.20
CA ILE A 372 30.36 -5.45 -14.30
C ILE A 372 31.43 -4.64 -13.56
N ALA A 373 31.58 -4.91 -12.27
CA ALA A 373 32.58 -4.30 -11.41
C ALA A 373 33.06 -5.28 -10.33
N THR A 374 34.21 -4.95 -9.72
CA THR A 374 34.75 -5.63 -8.54
C THR A 374 35.03 -4.61 -7.44
N PRO A 375 34.81 -4.92 -6.15
CA PRO A 375 34.99 -3.97 -5.06
C PRO A 375 36.47 -3.59 -4.83
N GLY A 376 37.42 -4.35 -5.38
CA GLY A 376 38.84 -4.05 -5.32
C GLY A 376 39.67 -5.07 -6.09
N GLY A 377 40.89 -4.70 -6.48
CA GLY A 377 41.80 -5.58 -7.22
C GLY A 377 41.32 -5.89 -8.65
N ALA A 378 41.75 -7.03 -9.18
CA ALA A 378 41.37 -7.54 -10.49
C ALA A 378 40.88 -8.98 -10.38
N THR A 379 39.85 -9.32 -11.14
CA THR A 379 39.31 -10.69 -11.19
C THR A 379 38.77 -11.00 -12.58
N ASN A 380 38.77 -12.29 -12.94
CA ASN A 380 38.14 -12.78 -14.15
C ASN A 380 36.72 -13.24 -13.85
N TYR A 381 35.84 -13.17 -14.84
CA TYR A 381 34.46 -13.61 -14.72
C TYR A 381 33.94 -14.32 -15.97
N ASP A 382 32.92 -15.14 -15.77
CA ASP A 382 32.00 -15.63 -16.79
C ASP A 382 30.62 -15.04 -16.52
N LEU A 383 30.07 -14.29 -17.48
CA LEU A 383 28.72 -13.73 -17.43
C LEU A 383 27.81 -14.55 -18.32
N ARG A 384 26.84 -15.24 -17.74
CA ARG A 384 25.78 -15.94 -18.44
C ARG A 384 24.51 -15.10 -18.45
N VAL A 385 23.96 -14.86 -19.63
CA VAL A 385 22.68 -14.17 -19.79
C VAL A 385 21.70 -15.08 -20.51
N THR A 386 20.51 -15.24 -19.93
CA THR A 386 19.41 -16.03 -20.46
C THR A 386 18.18 -15.16 -20.62
N VAL A 387 17.54 -15.17 -21.79
CA VAL A 387 16.28 -14.49 -22.06
C VAL A 387 15.28 -15.50 -22.61
N VAL A 388 14.23 -15.77 -21.85
CA VAL A 388 13.15 -16.68 -22.25
C VAL A 388 11.86 -15.90 -22.41
N THR A 389 10.97 -16.39 -23.28
CA THR A 389 9.59 -15.87 -23.34
C THR A 389 8.74 -16.77 -22.44
N PRO A 390 8.24 -16.28 -21.29
CA PRO A 390 7.35 -17.07 -20.45
C PRO A 390 6.12 -17.47 -21.28
N GLY A 391 5.71 -18.73 -21.20
CA GLY A 391 4.43 -19.15 -21.76
C GLY A 391 3.27 -18.38 -21.10
N PRO A 392 2.08 -18.35 -21.72
CA PRO A 392 0.89 -17.86 -21.04
C PRO A 392 0.75 -18.56 -19.68
N PRO A 393 0.52 -17.84 -18.58
CA PRO A 393 0.22 -18.51 -17.32
C PRO A 393 -1.01 -19.41 -17.55
N PRO A 394 -1.00 -20.67 -17.08
CA PRO A 394 -2.18 -21.52 -17.14
C PRO A 394 -3.37 -20.78 -16.50
N PRO A 395 -4.59 -20.85 -17.07
CA PRO A 395 -5.77 -20.40 -16.34
C PRO A 395 -5.83 -21.17 -15.03
N VAL A 396 -5.78 -20.45 -13.90
CA VAL A 396 -5.95 -21.09 -12.59
C VAL A 396 -7.41 -21.50 -12.50
N GLU A 397 -7.72 -22.77 -12.79
CA GLU A 397 -9.07 -23.29 -12.58
C GLU A 397 -9.44 -23.14 -11.10
N PRO A 398 -10.62 -22.59 -10.78
CA PRO A 398 -11.04 -22.41 -9.39
C PRO A 398 -11.09 -23.74 -8.65
N THR A 399 -10.56 -23.77 -7.43
CA THR A 399 -10.63 -24.96 -6.59
C THR A 399 -12.04 -25.12 -6.04
N ARG A 400 -12.71 -26.25 -6.29
CA ARG A 400 -14.10 -26.47 -5.86
C ARG A 400 -14.20 -26.82 -4.37
N ILE A 401 -14.92 -26.00 -3.62
CA ILE A 401 -15.29 -26.28 -2.22
C ILE A 401 -16.42 -27.31 -2.21
N ARG A 402 -16.29 -28.35 -1.38
CA ARG A 402 -17.30 -29.38 -1.17
C ARG A 402 -17.58 -29.49 0.32
N PHE A 403 -18.85 -29.50 0.69
CA PHE A 403 -19.23 -29.80 2.06
C PHE A 403 -19.12 -31.30 2.35
N PRO A 404 -18.77 -31.69 3.59
CA PRO A 404 -18.94 -33.06 4.04
C PRO A 404 -20.38 -33.53 3.82
N PRO A 405 -20.63 -34.83 3.63
CA PRO A 405 -21.99 -35.36 3.54
C PRO A 405 -22.85 -34.91 4.73
N GLY A 406 -23.97 -34.22 4.46
CA GLY A 406 -24.85 -33.66 5.50
C GLY A 406 -24.35 -32.36 6.17
N GLY A 407 -23.16 -31.88 5.81
CA GLY A 407 -22.59 -30.63 6.32
C GLY A 407 -23.08 -29.40 5.54
N THR A 408 -23.17 -28.28 6.24
CA THR A 408 -23.46 -26.95 5.69
C THR A 408 -22.23 -26.04 5.65
N SER A 409 -21.07 -26.53 6.09
CA SER A 409 -19.83 -25.78 6.15
C SER A 409 -18.62 -26.59 5.67
N ALA A 410 -17.62 -25.88 5.15
CA ALA A 410 -16.30 -26.42 4.86
C ALA A 410 -15.23 -25.39 5.21
N THR A 411 -14.07 -25.90 5.61
CA THR A 411 -12.88 -25.11 5.86
C THR A 411 -11.80 -25.50 4.87
N VAL A 412 -11.14 -24.48 4.31
CA VAL A 412 -10.05 -24.63 3.35
C VAL A 412 -8.85 -23.86 3.87
N GLU A 413 -7.70 -24.52 3.93
CA GLU A 413 -6.43 -23.88 4.22
C GLU A 413 -5.71 -23.59 2.89
N GLY A 414 -5.02 -22.46 2.82
CA GLY A 414 -4.33 -22.06 1.60
C GLY A 414 -3.23 -21.04 1.84
N LEU A 415 -2.40 -20.87 0.82
CA LEU A 415 -1.33 -19.88 0.77
C LEU A 415 -1.61 -18.91 -0.38
N VAL A 416 -1.55 -17.61 -0.14
CA VAL A 416 -1.69 -16.58 -1.17
C VAL A 416 -0.40 -15.76 -1.30
N ARG A 417 0.02 -15.48 -2.54
CA ARG A 417 1.28 -14.78 -2.86
C ARG A 417 1.00 -13.60 -3.79
N PRO A 418 1.13 -12.34 -3.37
CA PRO A 418 0.96 -11.20 -4.27
C PRO A 418 1.91 -11.29 -5.49
N PRO A 419 1.46 -10.95 -6.71
CA PRO A 419 0.11 -10.46 -7.08
C PRO A 419 -0.91 -11.59 -7.37
N GLN A 420 -0.54 -12.86 -7.15
CA GLN A 420 -1.42 -14.00 -7.41
C GLN A 420 -2.62 -13.99 -6.46
N GLN A 421 -3.79 -14.26 -7.02
CA GLN A 421 -5.02 -14.49 -6.28
C GLN A 421 -5.36 -15.97 -6.36
N VAL A 422 -5.89 -16.52 -5.26
CA VAL A 422 -6.37 -17.90 -5.23
C VAL A 422 -7.88 -17.85 -5.38
N GLN A 423 -8.44 -18.66 -6.28
CA GLN A 423 -9.88 -18.68 -6.53
C GLN A 423 -10.49 -20.01 -6.15
N TYR A 424 -11.61 -19.93 -5.43
CA TYR A 424 -12.45 -21.07 -5.04
C TYR A 424 -13.82 -20.95 -5.69
N VAL A 425 -14.48 -22.08 -5.89
CA VAL A 425 -15.85 -22.13 -6.42
C VAL A 425 -16.75 -23.00 -5.56
N LEU A 426 -17.94 -22.51 -5.26
CA LEU A 426 -18.99 -23.25 -4.56
C LEU A 426 -20.32 -23.07 -5.28
N ARG A 427 -21.05 -24.17 -5.50
CA ARG A 427 -22.44 -24.10 -5.98
C ARG A 427 -23.38 -23.93 -4.80
N ALA A 428 -24.23 -22.91 -4.84
CA ALA A 428 -25.22 -22.66 -3.80
C ALA A 428 -26.55 -22.18 -4.40
N LEU A 429 -27.64 -22.38 -3.66
CA LEU A 429 -29.01 -22.16 -4.15
C LEU A 429 -29.51 -20.76 -3.74
N ALA A 430 -30.40 -20.20 -4.56
CA ALA A 430 -31.12 -18.97 -4.22
C ALA A 430 -31.87 -19.11 -2.88
N GLY A 431 -31.87 -18.03 -2.11
CA GLY A 431 -32.53 -17.94 -0.80
C GLY A 431 -31.78 -18.58 0.37
N GLN A 432 -30.68 -19.31 0.12
CA GLN A 432 -29.76 -19.72 1.19
C GLN A 432 -28.98 -18.51 1.71
N GLU A 433 -28.57 -18.54 2.97
CA GLU A 433 -27.62 -17.56 3.52
C GLU A 433 -26.22 -18.16 3.45
N MET A 434 -25.32 -17.44 2.76
CA MET A 434 -23.91 -17.78 2.70
C MET A 434 -23.14 -16.87 3.63
N THR A 435 -22.37 -17.47 4.53
CA THR A 435 -21.38 -16.79 5.35
C THR A 435 -19.99 -17.24 4.93
N VAL A 436 -19.12 -16.28 4.62
CA VAL A 436 -17.71 -16.52 4.33
C VAL A 436 -16.88 -15.80 5.38
N GLN A 437 -15.97 -16.54 6.01
CA GLN A 437 -15.02 -16.01 6.98
C GLN A 437 -13.61 -16.41 6.57
N ILE A 438 -12.67 -15.46 6.64
CA ILE A 438 -11.26 -15.73 6.43
C ILE A 438 -10.47 -15.32 7.68
N SER A 439 -9.47 -16.11 8.05
CA SER A 439 -8.47 -15.74 9.05
C SER A 439 -7.08 -15.93 8.47
N SER A 440 -6.14 -15.09 8.88
CA SER A 440 -4.72 -15.16 8.50
C SER A 440 -3.88 -14.44 9.55
N PRO A 441 -2.59 -14.78 9.70
CA PRO A 441 -1.68 -14.00 10.52
C PRO A 441 -1.71 -12.52 10.12
N GLY A 442 -1.90 -11.63 11.10
CA GLY A 442 -1.98 -10.19 10.88
C GLY A 442 -3.19 -9.71 10.05
N ASN A 443 -4.20 -10.57 9.84
CA ASN A 443 -5.36 -10.27 9.00
C ASN A 443 -5.00 -9.84 7.56
N LEU A 444 -3.86 -10.30 7.02
CA LEU A 444 -3.35 -9.85 5.72
C LEU A 444 -4.14 -10.43 4.52
N ALA A 445 -4.80 -11.57 4.68
CA ALA A 445 -5.66 -12.15 3.65
C ALA A 445 -7.07 -11.55 3.71
N ASN A 446 -7.62 -11.21 2.54
CA ASN A 446 -9.00 -10.78 2.34
C ASN A 446 -9.63 -11.56 1.17
N PHE A 447 -10.95 -11.48 1.02
CA PHE A 447 -11.68 -12.14 -0.05
C PHE A 447 -12.72 -11.25 -0.72
N ALA A 448 -13.01 -11.58 -1.98
CA ALA A 448 -14.13 -11.08 -2.77
C ALA A 448 -15.04 -12.25 -3.18
N ILE A 449 -16.33 -11.95 -3.40
CA ILE A 449 -17.33 -12.91 -3.87
C ILE A 449 -17.95 -12.36 -5.16
N THR A 450 -17.93 -13.16 -6.23
CA THR A 450 -18.55 -12.82 -7.52
C THR A 450 -19.40 -14.00 -8.01
N GLY A 451 -20.60 -13.75 -8.51
CA GLY A 451 -21.39 -14.80 -9.14
C GLY A 451 -20.82 -15.19 -10.51
N ALA A 452 -20.69 -16.49 -10.78
CA ALA A 452 -20.06 -16.98 -12.01
C ALA A 452 -20.96 -16.79 -13.24
N SER A 453 -22.29 -16.78 -13.05
CA SER A 453 -23.25 -16.68 -14.16
C SER A 453 -23.72 -15.25 -14.40
N ASP A 454 -23.93 -14.48 -13.33
CA ASP A 454 -24.39 -13.08 -13.40
C ASP A 454 -23.24 -12.06 -13.45
N GLY A 455 -22.01 -12.47 -13.11
CA GLY A 455 -20.85 -11.58 -12.99
C GLY A 455 -20.95 -10.56 -11.85
N GLN A 456 -21.93 -10.67 -10.97
CA GLN A 456 -22.22 -9.65 -9.96
C GLN A 456 -21.24 -9.76 -8.78
N PRO A 457 -20.56 -8.67 -8.39
CA PRO A 457 -19.71 -8.65 -7.22
C PRO A 457 -20.56 -8.44 -5.96
N TYR A 458 -20.68 -9.48 -5.15
CA TYR A 458 -21.39 -9.48 -3.87
C TYR A 458 -20.52 -8.89 -2.75
N LYS A 459 -19.22 -9.19 -2.77
CA LYS A 459 -18.21 -8.54 -1.93
C LYS A 459 -16.98 -8.26 -2.77
N ARG A 460 -16.38 -7.08 -2.62
CA ARG A 460 -15.14 -6.69 -3.30
C ARG A 460 -13.96 -6.69 -2.32
N LEU A 461 -12.74 -6.79 -2.83
CA LEU A 461 -11.51 -6.75 -2.01
C LEU A 461 -11.30 -5.41 -1.28
N VAL A 462 -11.89 -4.32 -1.78
CA VAL A 462 -11.93 -3.01 -1.11
C VAL A 462 -12.80 -3.03 0.15
N ASN A 463 -13.76 -3.95 0.26
CA ASN A 463 -14.41 -4.20 1.54
C ASN A 463 -13.46 -5.05 2.41
N GLU A 464 -12.97 -4.47 3.50
CA GLU A 464 -11.99 -5.07 4.41
C GLU A 464 -12.60 -5.98 5.49
N GLU A 465 -13.90 -6.24 5.46
CA GLU A 465 -14.47 -7.21 6.39
C GLU A 465 -13.90 -8.61 6.10
N ARG A 466 -13.35 -9.26 7.13
CA ARG A 466 -12.86 -10.66 7.08
C ARG A 466 -13.98 -11.67 7.27
N TYR A 467 -15.20 -11.17 7.31
CA TYR A 467 -16.45 -11.89 7.50
C TYR A 467 -17.51 -11.23 6.61
N TYR A 468 -18.30 -12.02 5.89
CA TYR A 468 -19.41 -11.48 5.12
C TYR A 468 -20.54 -12.51 5.05
N SER A 469 -21.75 -12.08 5.40
CA SER A 469 -22.96 -12.89 5.31
C SER A 469 -23.98 -12.20 4.42
N PHE A 470 -24.59 -12.96 3.52
CA PHE A 470 -25.66 -12.45 2.67
C PHE A 470 -26.59 -13.56 2.19
N ARG A 471 -27.82 -13.19 1.87
CA ARG A 471 -28.77 -14.09 1.22
C ARG A 471 -28.45 -14.18 -0.26
N LEU A 472 -28.26 -15.40 -0.75
CA LEU A 472 -27.93 -15.68 -2.13
C LEU A 472 -29.13 -15.34 -3.04
N PRO A 473 -29.01 -14.41 -3.99
CA PRO A 473 -30.15 -13.98 -4.79
C PRO A 473 -30.51 -14.98 -5.88
N ILE A 474 -29.53 -15.74 -6.40
CA ILE A 474 -29.74 -16.69 -7.50
C ILE A 474 -29.01 -18.01 -7.26
N THR A 475 -29.52 -19.09 -7.83
CA THR A 475 -28.85 -20.39 -7.81
C THR A 475 -27.74 -20.40 -8.85
N GLN A 476 -26.48 -20.41 -8.41
CA GLN A 476 -25.32 -20.41 -9.30
C GLN A 476 -24.06 -20.93 -8.61
N ASP A 477 -22.98 -21.00 -9.37
CA ASP A 477 -21.63 -21.13 -8.82
C ASP A 477 -21.15 -19.73 -8.38
N TYR A 478 -20.60 -19.64 -7.19
CA TYR A 478 -20.04 -18.42 -6.60
C TYR A 478 -18.52 -18.55 -6.54
N LEU A 479 -17.82 -17.58 -7.11
CA LEU A 479 -16.36 -17.49 -7.11
C LEU A 479 -15.92 -16.68 -5.89
N ILE A 480 -15.13 -17.31 -5.02
CA ILE A 480 -14.50 -16.67 -3.85
C ILE A 480 -13.04 -16.45 -4.19
N THR A 481 -12.64 -15.20 -4.32
CA THR A 481 -11.28 -14.82 -4.70
C THR A 481 -10.53 -14.31 -3.48
N VAL A 482 -9.47 -15.00 -3.08
CA VAL A 482 -8.62 -14.65 -1.94
C VAL A 482 -7.37 -13.93 -2.44
N ALA A 483 -7.06 -12.79 -1.81
CA ALA A 483 -5.89 -11.99 -2.08
C ALA A 483 -5.21 -11.60 -0.76
N SER A 484 -3.90 -11.37 -0.80
CA SER A 484 -3.16 -10.74 0.31
C SER A 484 -2.87 -9.29 -0.03
N VAL A 485 -3.03 -8.41 0.97
CA VAL A 485 -2.67 -6.99 0.84
C VAL A 485 -1.16 -6.77 0.97
N ALA A 486 -0.43 -7.69 1.62
CA ALA A 486 1.01 -7.60 1.77
C ALA A 486 1.63 -8.98 2.02
N GLY A 487 2.66 -9.31 1.24
CA GLY A 487 3.47 -10.50 1.44
C GLY A 487 2.73 -11.82 1.21
N VAL A 488 3.52 -12.89 1.28
CA VAL A 488 3.03 -14.27 1.23
C VAL A 488 2.41 -14.61 2.58
N VAL A 489 1.15 -15.06 2.60
CA VAL A 489 0.45 -15.38 3.85
C VAL A 489 -0.41 -16.63 3.72
N ASP A 490 -0.39 -17.44 4.78
CA ASP A 490 -1.31 -18.56 4.96
C ASP A 490 -2.67 -18.05 5.45
N PHE A 491 -3.75 -18.69 5.00
CA PHE A 491 -5.10 -18.36 5.42
C PHE A 491 -5.94 -19.61 5.68
N ILE A 492 -6.96 -19.43 6.52
CA ILE A 492 -8.04 -20.38 6.75
C ILE A 492 -9.32 -19.71 6.26
N LEU A 493 -9.96 -20.31 5.27
CA LEU A 493 -11.24 -19.87 4.70
C LEU A 493 -12.34 -20.82 5.13
N THR A 494 -13.30 -20.34 5.90
CA THR A 494 -14.50 -21.09 6.28
C THR A 494 -15.70 -20.56 5.50
N VAL A 495 -16.38 -21.45 4.80
CA VAL A 495 -17.60 -21.14 4.05
C VAL A 495 -18.75 -21.96 4.62
N THR A 496 -19.81 -21.27 5.03
CA THR A 496 -21.04 -21.86 5.55
C THR A 496 -22.19 -21.44 4.66
N VAL A 497 -23.01 -22.39 4.22
CA VAL A 497 -24.25 -22.14 3.50
C VAL A 497 -25.37 -22.84 4.23
N VAL A 498 -26.26 -22.07 4.83
CA VAL A 498 -27.45 -22.57 5.52
C VAL A 498 -28.69 -22.14 4.75
N THR A 499 -29.69 -23.00 4.73
CA THR A 499 -31.06 -22.55 4.46
C THR A 499 -31.51 -21.76 5.68
N PRO A 500 -31.85 -20.46 5.57
CA PRO A 500 -32.35 -19.69 6.69
C PRO A 500 -33.53 -20.43 7.30
N GLY A 501 -33.48 -20.66 8.61
CA GLY A 501 -34.67 -21.06 9.34
C GLY A 501 -35.73 -19.96 9.25
N PRO A 502 -36.99 -20.24 9.56
CA PRO A 502 -37.96 -19.18 9.84
C PRO A 502 -37.34 -18.23 10.87
N PRO A 503 -37.43 -16.91 10.69
CA PRO A 503 -36.91 -15.97 11.67
C PRO A 503 -37.55 -16.20 13.05
N PRO A 504 -36.90 -15.73 14.12
CA PRO A 504 -37.40 -15.94 15.47
C PRO A 504 -38.84 -15.43 15.60
N PRO A 505 -39.73 -16.14 16.31
CA PRO A 505 -41.11 -15.73 16.50
C PRO A 505 -41.19 -14.33 17.15
N GLY A 506 -41.49 -13.30 16.37
CA GLY A 506 -41.68 -11.94 16.90
C GLY A 506 -41.42 -10.79 15.93
N GLU A 507 -40.50 -10.94 14.96
CA GLU A 507 -40.26 -9.89 13.96
C GLU A 507 -41.02 -10.17 12.66
N PRO A 508 -41.81 -9.20 12.12
CA PRO A 508 -42.57 -9.42 10.90
C PRO A 508 -41.67 -9.57 9.65
N ILE A 509 -41.91 -10.61 8.86
CA ILE A 509 -41.19 -10.87 7.60
C ILE A 509 -41.87 -10.13 6.46
N ARG A 510 -41.14 -9.27 5.74
CA ARG A 510 -41.71 -8.60 4.56
C ARG A 510 -41.80 -9.56 3.36
N ILE A 511 -43.01 -9.78 2.85
CA ILE A 511 -43.28 -10.47 1.59
C ILE A 511 -43.02 -9.48 0.45
N GLN A 512 -42.12 -9.85 -0.45
CA GLN A 512 -41.85 -9.11 -1.69
C GLN A 512 -42.23 -10.00 -2.88
N PHE A 513 -42.91 -9.40 -3.86
CA PHE A 513 -43.20 -10.07 -5.12
C PHE A 513 -42.00 -9.91 -6.05
N GLU A 514 -41.68 -10.97 -6.80
CA GLU A 514 -40.72 -10.87 -7.91
C GLU A 514 -41.19 -9.81 -8.92
N PRO A 515 -40.29 -9.12 -9.64
CA PRO A 515 -40.67 -8.13 -10.63
C PRO A 515 -41.67 -8.70 -11.66
N GLY A 516 -42.88 -8.13 -11.69
CA GLY A 516 -43.97 -8.57 -12.58
C GLY A 516 -44.80 -9.75 -12.07
N ALA A 517 -44.49 -10.32 -10.90
CA ALA A 517 -45.31 -11.34 -10.27
C ALA A 517 -46.48 -10.73 -9.49
N THR A 518 -47.62 -11.41 -9.51
CA THR A 518 -48.81 -11.08 -8.70
C THR A 518 -48.96 -12.00 -7.48
N SER A 519 -48.10 -13.00 -7.33
CA SER A 519 -48.14 -13.97 -6.23
C SER A 519 -46.75 -14.20 -5.61
N ALA A 520 -46.70 -14.46 -4.31
CA ALA A 520 -45.50 -14.86 -3.58
C ALA A 520 -45.84 -15.97 -2.57
N SER A 521 -44.92 -16.91 -2.36
CA SER A 521 -45.07 -18.00 -1.38
C SER A 521 -44.02 -17.90 -0.30
N VAL A 522 -44.42 -18.14 0.95
CA VAL A 522 -43.54 -18.22 2.12
C VAL A 522 -43.82 -19.50 2.88
N SER A 523 -42.79 -20.13 3.45
CA SER A 523 -42.95 -21.34 4.25
C SER A 523 -42.27 -21.19 5.60
N GLY A 524 -42.74 -21.92 6.60
CA GLY A 524 -42.16 -21.86 7.94
C GLY A 524 -42.58 -23.03 8.83
N ASN A 525 -41.91 -23.13 9.98
CA ASN A 525 -42.22 -24.05 11.07
C ASN A 525 -42.55 -23.22 12.31
N LEU A 526 -43.59 -23.61 13.04
CA LEU A 526 -43.95 -23.03 14.32
C LEU A 526 -44.00 -24.13 15.37
N VAL A 527 -43.47 -23.82 16.54
CA VAL A 527 -43.69 -24.62 17.76
C VAL A 527 -45.07 -24.30 18.34
N SER A 528 -45.61 -25.17 19.19
CA SER A 528 -46.90 -24.93 19.88
C SER A 528 -46.99 -23.52 20.47
N ASP A 529 -48.12 -22.86 20.22
CA ASP A 529 -48.44 -21.46 20.60
C ASP A 529 -47.54 -20.39 19.98
N GLY A 530 -46.64 -20.79 19.07
CA GLY A 530 -45.83 -19.92 18.26
C GLY A 530 -46.65 -19.13 17.24
N ARG A 531 -46.16 -17.95 16.89
CA ARG A 531 -46.71 -17.12 15.81
C ARG A 531 -45.61 -16.54 14.94
N GLN A 532 -45.87 -16.41 13.65
CA GLN A 532 -45.04 -15.68 12.71
C GLN A 532 -45.88 -14.59 12.03
N GLU A 533 -45.35 -13.37 11.99
CA GLU A 533 -45.96 -12.26 11.28
C GLU A 533 -45.28 -12.02 9.93
N TYR A 534 -46.06 -11.61 8.95
CA TYR A 534 -45.62 -11.24 7.61
C TYR A 534 -46.19 -9.87 7.24
N LEU A 535 -45.42 -9.03 6.56
CA LEU A 535 -45.83 -7.72 6.04
C LEU A 535 -45.94 -7.78 4.52
N VAL A 536 -47.07 -7.36 3.95
CA VAL A 536 -47.21 -7.17 2.50
C VAL A 536 -47.73 -5.76 2.22
N ARG A 537 -47.04 -5.02 1.34
CA ARG A 537 -47.50 -3.71 0.88
C ARG A 537 -48.52 -3.92 -0.23
N ALA A 538 -49.70 -3.34 -0.09
CA ALA A 538 -50.75 -3.44 -1.10
C ALA A 538 -51.53 -2.13 -1.23
N LEU A 539 -52.13 -1.90 -2.40
CA LEU A 539 -52.86 -0.69 -2.76
C LEU A 539 -54.37 -0.86 -2.51
N ALA A 540 -55.05 0.25 -2.25
CA ALA A 540 -56.50 0.29 -2.19
C ALA A 540 -57.11 -0.24 -3.51
N SER A 541 -58.25 -0.92 -3.38
CA SER A 541 -59.03 -1.53 -4.46
C SER A 541 -58.38 -2.72 -5.18
N GLN A 542 -57.18 -3.16 -4.78
CA GLN A 542 -56.65 -4.45 -5.23
C GLN A 542 -57.39 -5.61 -4.55
N GLU A 543 -57.48 -6.76 -5.21
CA GLU A 543 -58.01 -7.97 -4.59
C GLU A 543 -56.85 -8.82 -4.06
N MET A 544 -56.90 -9.18 -2.78
CA MET A 544 -55.90 -10.00 -2.12
C MET A 544 -56.49 -11.36 -1.77
N THR A 545 -55.85 -12.41 -2.26
CA THR A 545 -56.12 -13.80 -1.90
C THR A 545 -54.95 -14.35 -1.07
N VAL A 546 -55.25 -15.00 0.05
CA VAL A 546 -54.27 -15.66 0.93
C VAL A 546 -54.70 -17.10 1.14
N GLU A 547 -53.80 -18.03 0.85
CA GLU A 547 -53.98 -19.46 1.02
C GLU A 547 -52.92 -20.01 1.97
N LEU A 548 -53.34 -20.66 3.05
CA LEU A 548 -52.45 -21.29 4.03
C LEU A 548 -52.55 -22.82 3.94
N TYR A 549 -51.46 -23.48 3.60
CA TYR A 549 -51.32 -24.92 3.61
C TYR A 549 -50.52 -25.31 4.85
N ALA A 550 -51.07 -26.13 5.74
CA ALA A 550 -50.38 -26.53 6.97
C ALA A 550 -50.58 -28.00 7.31
N ASP A 551 -49.63 -28.59 8.03
CA ASP A 551 -49.66 -30.01 8.41
C ASP A 551 -50.72 -30.33 9.46
N THR A 552 -51.15 -29.31 10.22
CA THR A 552 -52.15 -29.46 11.28
C THR A 552 -53.33 -28.51 11.08
N GLU A 553 -54.53 -29.00 11.35
CA GLU A 553 -55.77 -28.20 11.28
C GLU A 553 -55.82 -27.05 12.30
N ASN A 554 -54.95 -27.09 13.32
CA ASN A 554 -54.87 -26.04 14.33
C ASN A 554 -53.93 -24.88 13.94
N THR A 555 -53.50 -24.81 12.68
CA THR A 555 -52.72 -23.68 12.17
C THR A 555 -53.66 -22.59 11.67
N LEU A 556 -53.65 -21.43 12.32
CA LEU A 556 -54.61 -20.35 12.11
C LEU A 556 -53.99 -19.17 11.36
N LEU A 557 -54.80 -18.51 10.52
CA LEU A 557 -54.44 -17.30 9.79
C LEU A 557 -55.20 -16.08 10.34
N ALA A 558 -54.51 -15.03 10.73
CA ALA A 558 -55.10 -13.72 11.06
C ALA A 558 -54.55 -12.64 10.14
N ILE A 559 -55.37 -11.63 9.81
CA ILE A 559 -54.99 -10.53 8.92
C ILE A 559 -55.47 -9.22 9.51
N ARG A 560 -54.57 -8.24 9.64
CA ARG A 560 -54.87 -6.88 10.06
C ARG A 560 -54.14 -5.85 9.19
N GLY A 561 -54.67 -4.65 9.07
CA GLY A 561 -53.96 -3.51 8.48
C GLY A 561 -52.96 -2.91 9.46
N ALA A 562 -51.97 -2.17 8.95
CA ALA A 562 -51.08 -1.33 9.74
C ALA A 562 -51.85 -0.23 10.51
N ASP A 563 -53.04 0.15 10.03
CA ASP A 563 -54.02 1.00 10.72
C ASP A 563 -54.68 0.34 11.94
N GLY A 564 -54.42 -0.95 12.20
CA GLY A 564 -55.00 -1.73 13.28
C GLY A 564 -56.36 -2.35 12.95
N THR A 565 -56.92 -2.11 11.76
CA THR A 565 -58.18 -2.71 11.31
C THR A 565 -58.02 -4.22 11.15
N VAL A 566 -58.85 -5.01 11.82
CA VAL A 566 -58.80 -6.48 11.74
C VAL A 566 -59.70 -6.96 10.60
N TYR A 567 -59.12 -7.65 9.62
CA TYR A 567 -59.83 -8.20 8.46
C TYR A 567 -60.15 -9.69 8.62
N LYS A 568 -59.27 -10.43 9.31
CA LYS A 568 -59.47 -11.84 9.66
C LYS A 568 -58.92 -12.11 11.05
N ARG A 569 -59.70 -12.82 11.88
CA ARG A 569 -59.24 -13.34 13.19
C ARG A 569 -58.85 -14.81 13.02
N GLY A 570 -57.79 -15.23 13.70
CA GLY A 570 -57.29 -16.62 13.63
C GLY A 570 -58.35 -17.66 14.01
N GLU A 571 -59.18 -17.36 15.01
CA GLU A 571 -60.25 -18.24 15.50
C GLU A 571 -61.45 -18.37 14.55
N VAL A 572 -61.54 -17.49 13.54
CA VAL A 572 -62.72 -17.37 12.67
C VAL A 572 -62.31 -17.51 11.20
N GLY A 573 -62.63 -18.68 10.65
CA GLY A 573 -62.50 -19.01 9.24
C GLY A 573 -61.25 -19.82 8.92
N GLY A 574 -61.38 -20.73 7.96
CA GLY A 574 -60.34 -21.66 7.53
C GLY A 574 -59.09 -20.98 6.91
N PRO A 575 -58.20 -21.79 6.31
CA PRO A 575 -56.89 -21.35 5.82
C PRO A 575 -56.92 -20.37 4.63
N PHE A 576 -58.10 -20.03 4.15
CA PHE A 576 -58.31 -19.21 2.96
C PHE A 576 -58.89 -17.85 3.34
N PHE A 577 -58.43 -16.80 2.66
CA PHE A 577 -59.00 -15.46 2.72
C PHE A 577 -58.98 -14.80 1.35
N ASN A 578 -60.07 -14.14 0.97
CA ASN A 578 -60.13 -13.32 -0.25
C ASN A 578 -60.90 -12.03 0.03
N PHE A 579 -60.35 -10.88 -0.35
CA PHE A 579 -60.97 -9.58 -0.07
C PHE A 579 -60.44 -8.44 -0.97
N THR A 580 -61.30 -7.45 -1.27
CA THR A 580 -60.89 -6.20 -1.93
C THR A 580 -60.37 -5.21 -0.89
N LEU A 581 -59.09 -4.83 -1.00
CA LEU A 581 -58.38 -4.03 -0.02
C LEU A 581 -58.94 -2.60 0.07
N PRO A 582 -59.32 -2.10 1.27
CA PRO A 582 -59.99 -0.81 1.39
C PRO A 582 -59.02 0.38 1.43
N ALA A 583 -57.72 0.14 1.63
CA ALA A 583 -56.73 1.19 1.81
C ALA A 583 -55.34 0.76 1.29
N THR A 584 -54.55 1.74 0.85
CA THR A 584 -53.15 1.52 0.51
C THR A 584 -52.33 1.50 1.80
N GLN A 585 -51.93 0.31 2.26
CA GLN A 585 -51.17 0.16 3.50
C GLN A 585 -50.31 -1.11 3.48
N ASP A 586 -49.49 -1.28 4.53
CA ASP A 586 -48.94 -2.60 4.84
C ASP A 586 -50.03 -3.42 5.54
N TYR A 587 -50.20 -4.66 5.11
CA TYR A 587 -51.07 -5.65 5.72
C TYR A 587 -50.20 -6.65 6.47
N ILE A 588 -50.60 -6.97 7.70
CA ILE A 588 -49.93 -7.90 8.59
C ILE A 588 -50.70 -9.22 8.58
N LEU A 589 -50.06 -10.28 8.05
CA LEU A 589 -50.57 -11.64 8.05
C LEU A 589 -49.88 -12.41 9.18
N THR A 590 -50.65 -12.98 10.10
CA THR A 590 -50.13 -13.75 11.22
C THR A 590 -50.51 -15.21 11.07
N VAL A 591 -49.52 -16.09 11.02
CA VAL A 591 -49.70 -17.55 11.10
C VAL A 591 -49.47 -17.98 12.54
N ILE A 592 -50.41 -18.75 13.11
CA ILE A 592 -50.43 -19.13 14.53
C ILE A 592 -50.56 -20.65 14.63
N ALA A 593 -49.71 -21.28 15.45
CA ALA A 593 -49.82 -22.70 15.76
C ALA A 593 -50.59 -22.91 17.07
N ALA A 594 -51.88 -23.27 17.00
CA ALA A 594 -52.68 -23.45 18.20
C ALA A 594 -52.56 -24.89 18.75
N GLY A 595 -51.81 -25.07 19.85
CA GLY A 595 -51.79 -26.36 20.57
C GLY A 595 -50.98 -27.50 19.94
N GLY A 596 -50.03 -27.22 19.04
CA GLY A 596 -49.07 -28.20 18.53
C GLY A 596 -48.06 -27.62 17.55
N ASP A 597 -46.92 -28.28 17.39
CA ASP A 597 -45.92 -27.91 16.38
C ASP A 597 -46.49 -28.15 14.97
N THR A 598 -46.19 -27.26 14.03
CA THR A 598 -46.75 -27.31 12.67
C THR A 598 -45.78 -26.73 11.65
N SER A 599 -45.75 -27.32 10.45
CA SER A 599 -45.14 -26.68 9.28
C SER A 599 -46.23 -26.11 8.38
N TYR A 600 -45.93 -25.03 7.68
CA TYR A 600 -46.86 -24.39 6.77
C TYR A 600 -46.18 -23.78 5.54
N THR A 601 -46.99 -23.59 4.50
CA THR A 601 -46.72 -22.76 3.32
C THR A 601 -47.90 -21.82 3.12
N MET A 602 -47.65 -20.51 3.07
CA MET A 602 -48.64 -19.48 2.78
C MET A 602 -48.37 -18.87 1.41
N VAL A 603 -49.40 -18.83 0.56
CA VAL A 603 -49.36 -18.17 -0.75
C VAL A 603 -50.22 -16.91 -0.69
N VAL A 604 -49.64 -15.78 -1.07
CA VAL A 604 -50.31 -14.48 -1.15
C VAL A 604 -50.36 -14.04 -2.60
N THR A 605 -51.56 -13.73 -3.11
CA THR A 605 -51.79 -13.25 -4.47
C THR A 605 -52.53 -11.91 -4.42
N ILE A 606 -52.07 -10.92 -5.19
CA ILE A 606 -52.66 -9.58 -5.29
C ILE A 606 -52.79 -9.18 -6.76
N TYR A 607 -53.98 -8.76 -7.17
CA TYR A 607 -54.28 -8.31 -8.54
C TYR A 607 -55.00 -6.96 -8.58
#